data_AF-A0A0T9LQP6-F1
#
_entry.id   AF-A0A0T9LQP6-F1
#
_cell.length_a   1.000
_cell.length_b   1.000
_cell.length_c   1.000
_cell.angle_alpha   90.00
_cell.angle_beta   90.00
_cell.angle_gamma   90.00
#
_symmetry.space_group_name_H-M   'P 1'
#
loop_
_entity.id
_entity.type
_entity.pdbx_description
1 polymer ?
#
loop_
_entity_poly.entity_id
_entity_poly.type
_entity_poly.pdbx_seq_one_letter_code
_entity_poly.pdbx_strand_id
1 'polypeptide(L)'
;MKALHFGAGNIGRGFIGKLLADAGAQLTFADVNQPLLDELNKRKSYQVNVVGEQARVEEVKNVSAVNSGSPEVVALIADADIVTTAVGPQILARIAGTVAQGLVTRHQQGNTRPLNIIACENMVRGTSQLKQHVFAALPESEQAWVEQHVGFVDSAVDRIVPPSEAGSTDILAVTVETFSEWIVDGTQFKGQPPQIAGMELTDNLMAFVERKLFTLNTGHAITAYLGQLAGHQTIRDAILDPAVRQTVKGAMEESGAVLIKRYAFDPQKHAAYIDKILSRFENPYLHDDVERVGRQPLRKLSAGDRLIKPLLGTLEYQLPHNNLVTGIAAAMSYRSEQDPQAQELVELLAKLGPKATLAQISGLPADSEVVEQAVSVYNAMQDKLAH
;
A
#
# COMPACT_ATOMS: atom_id res chain seq x y z
N MET A 1 26.54 3.73 1.33
CA MET A 1 25.37 4.32 0.63
C MET A 1 24.72 5.32 1.55
N LYS A 2 24.44 6.55 1.08
CA LYS A 2 23.68 7.59 1.80
C LYS A 2 22.22 7.54 1.37
N ALA A 3 21.32 7.37 2.33
CA ALA A 3 19.89 7.23 2.07
C ALA A 3 19.10 8.34 2.79
N LEU A 4 18.24 9.02 2.04
CA LEU A 4 17.25 9.94 2.59
C LEU A 4 15.85 9.33 2.45
N HIS A 5 15.11 9.22 3.55
CA HIS A 5 13.76 8.67 3.55
C HIS A 5 12.75 9.72 3.99
N PHE A 6 11.87 10.18 3.09
CA PHE A 6 10.75 11.03 3.43
C PHE A 6 9.62 10.21 4.06
N GLY A 7 9.14 10.64 5.23
CA GLY A 7 8.10 9.96 5.99
C GLY A 7 8.67 9.08 7.10
N ALA A 8 8.84 9.65 8.30
CA ALA A 8 9.31 8.92 9.47
C ALA A 8 8.19 8.14 10.18
N GLY A 9 7.03 7.94 9.57
CA GLY A 9 5.92 7.17 10.12
C GLY A 9 6.20 5.67 10.24
N ASN A 10 5.16 4.89 10.56
CA ASN A 10 5.32 3.44 10.83
C ASN A 10 5.84 2.66 9.60
N ILE A 11 5.43 3.00 8.37
CA ILE A 11 5.97 2.36 7.15
C ILE A 11 7.45 2.72 6.96
N GLY A 12 7.82 3.99 7.17
CA GLY A 12 9.20 4.42 7.05
C GLY A 12 10.12 3.73 8.06
N ARG A 13 9.76 3.72 9.34
CA ARG A 13 10.57 3.08 10.39
C ARG A 13 10.48 1.56 10.38
N GLY A 14 9.30 1.00 10.19
CA GLY A 14 9.05 -0.43 10.30
C GLY A 14 9.36 -1.22 9.03
N PHE A 15 9.55 -0.57 7.88
CA PHE A 15 9.75 -1.24 6.61
C PHE A 15 10.90 -0.65 5.78
N ILE A 16 10.67 0.47 5.10
CA ILE A 16 11.60 0.95 4.06
C ILE A 16 12.92 1.43 4.66
N GLY A 17 12.84 2.31 5.66
CA GLY A 17 14.00 2.77 6.41
C GLY A 17 14.71 1.63 7.14
N LYS A 18 13.96 0.67 7.70
CA LYS A 18 14.55 -0.53 8.30
C LYS A 18 15.42 -1.30 7.30
N LEU A 19 14.88 -1.66 6.12
CA LEU A 19 15.64 -2.41 5.12
C LEU A 19 16.87 -1.64 4.61
N LEU A 20 16.77 -0.31 4.48
CA LEU A 20 17.90 0.55 4.14
C LEU A 20 18.98 0.52 5.23
N ALA A 21 18.59 0.64 6.50
CA ALA A 21 19.51 0.60 7.63
C ALA A 21 20.16 -0.78 7.81
N ASP A 22 19.40 -1.86 7.65
CA ASP A 22 19.90 -3.25 7.71
C ASP A 22 20.92 -3.53 6.59
N ALA A 23 20.76 -2.88 5.44
CA ALA A 23 21.74 -2.91 4.34
C ALA A 23 22.98 -2.02 4.59
N GLY A 24 23.11 -1.42 5.79
CA GLY A 24 24.25 -0.58 6.18
C GLY A 24 24.22 0.82 5.58
N ALA A 25 23.06 1.32 5.15
CA ALA A 25 22.95 2.69 4.66
C ALA A 25 23.11 3.71 5.80
N GLN A 26 23.74 4.85 5.49
CA GLN A 26 23.66 6.05 6.33
C GLN A 26 22.28 6.66 6.12
N LEU A 27 21.32 6.31 6.97
CA LEU A 27 19.92 6.66 6.82
C LEU A 27 19.56 7.94 7.58
N THR A 28 19.02 8.92 6.85
CA THR A 28 18.38 10.11 7.42
C THR A 28 16.88 10.08 7.09
N PHE A 29 16.03 10.20 8.11
CA PHE A 29 14.60 10.40 7.95
C PHE A 29 14.28 11.89 7.73
N ALA A 30 13.31 12.21 6.88
CA ALA A 30 12.79 13.56 6.69
C ALA A 30 11.28 13.58 6.98
N ASP A 31 10.83 14.36 7.96
CA ASP A 31 9.42 14.46 8.34
C ASP A 31 9.11 15.86 8.92
N VAL A 32 7.86 16.16 9.24
CA VAL A 32 7.44 17.39 9.92
C VAL A 32 7.14 17.17 11.41
N ASN A 33 7.04 15.92 11.86
CA ASN A 33 6.75 15.57 13.25
C ASN A 33 7.96 15.81 14.17
N GLN A 34 8.12 17.03 14.68
CA GLN A 34 9.31 17.44 15.45
C GLN A 34 9.61 16.56 16.68
N PRO A 35 8.64 16.20 17.54
CA PRO A 35 8.91 15.29 18.66
C PRO A 35 9.53 13.94 18.24
N LEU A 36 9.07 13.39 17.11
CA LEU A 36 9.61 12.15 16.57
C LEU A 36 11.04 12.32 16.04
N LEU A 37 11.31 13.43 15.34
CA LEU A 37 12.64 13.75 14.82
C LEU A 37 13.66 13.96 15.94
N ASP A 38 13.27 14.67 16.99
CA ASP A 38 14.11 14.93 18.16
C ASP A 38 14.50 13.61 18.84
N GLU A 39 13.53 12.70 19.00
CA GLU A 39 13.81 11.41 19.64
C GLU A 39 14.67 10.50 18.74
N LEU A 40 14.45 10.51 17.42
CA LEU A 40 15.33 9.81 16.46
C LEU A 40 16.78 10.32 16.55
N ASN A 41 16.99 11.64 16.60
CA ASN A 41 18.32 12.24 16.69
C ASN A 41 18.99 12.03 18.05
N LYS A 42 18.20 12.00 19.12
CA LYS A 42 18.67 11.74 20.48
C LYS A 42 19.12 10.29 20.65
N ARG A 43 18.30 9.31 20.23
CA ARG A 43 18.60 7.88 20.41
C ARG A 43 19.47 7.29 19.31
N LYS A 44 19.41 7.85 18.10
CA LYS A 44 20.03 7.33 16.86
C LYS A 44 19.72 5.85 16.58
N SER A 45 18.65 5.36 17.18
CA SER A 45 18.21 3.98 17.17
C SER A 45 16.75 3.88 17.60
N TYR A 46 16.08 2.80 17.20
CA TYR A 46 14.72 2.46 17.62
C TYR A 46 14.47 0.95 17.48
N GLN A 47 13.39 0.48 18.09
CA GLN A 47 12.99 -0.92 18.07
C GLN A 47 11.85 -1.16 17.08
N VAL A 48 11.93 -2.30 16.39
CA VAL A 48 10.89 -2.83 15.51
C VAL A 48 10.44 -4.18 16.04
N ASN A 49 9.20 -4.28 16.48
CA ASN A 49 8.59 -5.53 16.90
C ASN A 49 8.11 -6.27 15.65
N VAL A 50 8.86 -7.30 15.24
CA VAL A 50 8.53 -8.14 14.08
C VAL A 50 7.73 -9.34 14.57
N VAL A 51 6.46 -9.44 14.15
CA VAL A 51 5.51 -10.42 14.67
C VAL A 51 4.91 -11.32 13.58
N GLY A 52 4.60 -12.56 13.91
CA GLY A 52 4.16 -13.61 12.97
C GLY A 52 3.95 -14.93 13.70
N GLU A 53 4.55 -16.02 13.20
CA GLU A 53 4.62 -17.28 13.98
C GLU A 53 5.45 -17.11 15.26
N GLN A 54 6.44 -16.22 15.22
CA GLN A 54 7.25 -15.82 16.35
C GLN A 54 7.24 -14.29 16.46
N ALA A 55 7.33 -13.79 17.69
CA ALA A 55 7.56 -12.37 17.96
C ALA A 55 9.02 -12.16 18.31
N ARG A 56 9.66 -11.18 17.66
CA ARG A 56 11.02 -10.75 18.00
C ARG A 56 11.16 -9.25 17.89
N VAL A 57 12.08 -8.70 18.66
CA VAL A 57 12.42 -7.28 18.62
C VAL A 57 13.74 -7.12 17.88
N GLU A 58 13.72 -6.33 16.82
CA GLU A 58 14.91 -5.97 16.05
C GLU A 58 15.25 -4.51 16.30
N GLU A 59 16.54 -4.21 16.49
CA GLU A 59 17.03 -2.85 16.77
C GLU A 59 17.61 -2.24 15.49
N VAL A 60 17.06 -1.11 15.06
CA VAL A 60 17.61 -0.30 13.97
C VAL A 60 18.54 0.75 14.56
N LYS A 61 19.76 0.87 14.02
CA LYS A 61 20.82 1.76 14.55
C LYS A 61 21.33 2.73 13.49
N ASN A 62 22.11 3.71 13.94
CA ASN A 62 22.83 4.67 13.10
C ASN A 62 21.91 5.49 12.19
N VAL A 63 20.75 5.86 12.70
CA VAL A 63 19.79 6.72 12.01
C VAL A 63 19.89 8.16 12.50
N SER A 64 19.57 9.09 11.63
CA SER A 64 19.36 10.51 11.95
C SER A 64 18.03 10.97 11.37
N ALA A 65 17.61 12.18 11.71
CA ALA A 65 16.39 12.77 11.19
C ALA A 65 16.52 14.28 10.98
N VAL A 66 15.78 14.80 10.01
CA VAL A 66 15.73 16.22 9.66
C VAL A 66 14.29 16.67 9.47
N ASN A 67 14.00 17.94 9.75
CA ASN A 67 12.72 18.50 9.39
C ASN A 67 12.62 18.64 7.86
N SER A 68 11.61 18.05 7.22
CA SER A 68 11.47 18.06 5.77
C SER A 68 11.19 19.44 5.16
N GLY A 69 10.81 20.42 5.99
CA GLY A 69 10.68 21.82 5.60
C GLY A 69 11.94 22.65 5.82
N SER A 70 13.00 22.08 6.42
CA SER A 70 14.26 22.81 6.63
C SER A 70 15.08 22.84 5.34
N PRO A 71 15.93 23.88 5.14
CA PRO A 71 16.82 23.93 3.99
C PRO A 71 17.91 22.84 4.00
N GLU A 72 18.16 22.19 5.15
CA GLU A 72 19.16 21.11 5.26
C GLU A 72 18.82 19.90 4.39
N VAL A 73 17.53 19.63 4.18
CA VAL A 73 17.08 18.49 3.36
C VAL A 73 17.53 18.62 1.89
N VAL A 74 17.67 19.85 1.38
CA VAL A 74 18.15 20.12 0.02
C VAL A 74 19.58 19.62 -0.15
N ALA A 75 20.44 19.88 0.84
CA ALA A 75 21.82 19.40 0.84
C ALA A 75 21.88 17.86 0.93
N LEU A 76 21.00 17.25 1.72
CA LEU A 76 20.92 15.79 1.83
C LEU A 76 20.48 15.14 0.51
N ILE A 77 19.50 15.71 -0.20
CA ILE A 77 19.10 15.24 -1.54
C ILE A 77 20.28 15.38 -2.52
N ALA A 78 21.00 16.50 -2.45
CA ALA A 78 22.14 16.76 -3.34
C ALA A 78 23.28 15.75 -3.17
N ASP A 79 23.43 15.15 -1.99
CA ASP A 79 24.51 14.22 -1.67
C ASP A 79 24.09 12.73 -1.63
N ALA A 80 22.78 12.44 -1.55
CA ALA A 80 22.22 11.10 -1.43
C ALA A 80 22.59 10.18 -2.63
N ASP A 81 22.63 8.88 -2.36
CA ASP A 81 22.70 7.82 -3.38
C ASP A 81 21.28 7.31 -3.71
N ILE A 82 20.41 7.30 -2.70
CA ILE A 82 19.02 6.89 -2.81
C ILE A 82 18.11 7.82 -2.00
N VAL A 83 16.99 8.22 -2.60
CA VAL A 83 15.89 8.92 -1.92
C VAL A 83 14.67 8.01 -1.97
N THR A 84 14.03 7.79 -0.83
CA THR A 84 12.80 6.98 -0.75
C THR A 84 11.69 7.75 -0.06
N THR A 85 10.43 7.37 -0.30
CA THR A 85 9.27 8.03 0.35
C THR A 85 8.27 7.01 0.87
N ALA A 86 7.62 7.31 1.99
CA ALA A 86 6.40 6.66 2.47
C ALA A 86 5.49 7.69 3.15
N VAL A 87 4.95 8.62 2.35
CA VAL A 87 4.28 9.85 2.82
C VAL A 87 2.83 9.99 2.37
N GLY A 88 2.39 9.16 1.43
CA GLY A 88 1.06 9.22 0.81
C GLY A 88 0.95 10.23 -0.34
N PRO A 89 -0.09 10.08 -1.20
CA PRO A 89 -0.24 10.82 -2.46
C PRO A 89 -0.23 12.34 -2.30
N GLN A 90 -0.93 12.85 -1.28
CA GLN A 90 -1.04 14.30 -1.06
C GLN A 90 0.30 14.93 -0.68
N ILE A 91 1.16 14.19 0.03
CA ILE A 91 2.44 14.69 0.50
C ILE A 91 3.52 14.56 -0.58
N LEU A 92 3.42 13.55 -1.47
CA LEU A 92 4.32 13.44 -2.64
C LEU A 92 4.38 14.75 -3.44
N ALA A 93 3.23 15.35 -3.76
CA ALA A 93 3.19 16.62 -4.47
C ALA A 93 3.82 17.77 -3.67
N ARG A 94 3.70 17.76 -2.33
CA ARG A 94 4.26 18.81 -1.46
C ARG A 94 5.78 18.75 -1.36
N ILE A 95 6.38 17.56 -1.37
CA ILE A 95 7.84 17.42 -1.28
C ILE A 95 8.54 17.65 -2.64
N ALA A 96 7.79 17.65 -3.74
CA ALA A 96 8.36 17.71 -5.09
C ALA A 96 9.21 18.95 -5.35
N GLY A 97 8.80 20.13 -4.86
CA GLY A 97 9.58 21.36 -4.99
C GLY A 97 10.93 21.28 -4.26
N THR A 98 10.94 20.70 -3.06
CA THR A 98 12.15 20.46 -2.28
C THR A 98 13.09 19.47 -2.97
N VAL A 99 12.53 18.39 -3.54
CA VAL A 99 13.29 17.43 -4.34
C VAL A 99 13.90 18.11 -5.57
N ALA A 100 13.12 18.88 -6.32
CA ALA A 100 13.60 19.65 -7.47
C ALA A 100 14.77 20.56 -7.07
N GLN A 101 14.64 21.33 -5.99
CA GLN A 101 15.71 22.18 -5.49
C GLN A 101 16.98 21.40 -5.13
N GLY A 102 16.84 20.23 -4.50
CA GLY A 102 17.95 19.33 -4.19
C GLY A 102 18.65 18.81 -5.45
N LEU A 103 17.91 18.51 -6.52
CA LEU A 103 18.47 18.09 -7.80
C LEU A 103 19.24 19.22 -8.50
N VAL A 104 18.71 20.44 -8.47
CA VAL A 104 19.42 21.63 -8.99
C VAL A 104 20.72 21.84 -8.22
N THR A 105 20.68 21.79 -6.88
CA THR A 105 21.87 21.91 -6.04
C THR A 105 22.88 20.79 -6.33
N ARG A 106 22.41 19.55 -6.56
CA ARG A 106 23.27 18.42 -6.95
C ARG A 106 24.05 18.71 -8.24
N HIS A 107 23.35 19.22 -9.26
CA HIS A 107 23.96 19.55 -10.54
C HIS A 107 24.97 20.70 -10.40
N GLN A 108 24.62 21.75 -9.67
CA GLN A 108 25.50 22.89 -9.42
C GLN A 108 26.79 22.52 -8.66
N GLN A 109 26.73 21.48 -7.80
CA GLN A 109 27.89 20.92 -7.12
C GLN A 109 28.74 20.00 -8.01
N GLY A 110 28.33 19.76 -9.26
CA GLY A 110 29.01 18.86 -10.18
C GLY A 110 28.90 17.38 -9.80
N ASN A 111 27.96 17.00 -8.93
CA ASN A 111 27.80 15.62 -8.48
C ASN A 111 27.02 14.79 -9.52
N THR A 112 27.75 14.13 -10.40
CA THR A 112 27.22 13.28 -11.47
C THR A 112 27.02 11.82 -11.08
N ARG A 113 27.25 11.46 -9.80
CA ARG A 113 27.00 10.09 -9.33
C ARG A 113 25.50 9.76 -9.50
N PRO A 114 25.13 8.56 -9.96
CA PRO A 114 23.72 8.19 -10.09
C PRO A 114 22.96 8.37 -8.79
N LEU A 115 21.77 8.97 -8.89
CA LEU A 115 20.80 9.07 -7.79
C LEU A 115 19.55 8.30 -8.21
N ASN A 116 19.01 7.46 -7.34
CA ASN A 116 17.73 6.80 -7.58
C ASN A 116 16.69 7.24 -6.55
N ILE A 117 15.53 7.67 -7.03
CA ILE A 117 14.38 8.08 -6.23
C ILE A 117 13.34 6.98 -6.34
N ILE A 118 12.81 6.49 -5.21
CA ILE A 118 11.85 5.39 -5.14
C ILE A 118 10.70 5.75 -4.19
N ALA A 119 9.53 6.07 -4.73
CA ALA A 119 8.34 6.27 -3.92
C ALA A 119 7.74 4.91 -3.52
N CYS A 120 7.75 4.62 -2.23
CA CYS A 120 7.29 3.37 -1.63
C CYS A 120 5.87 3.55 -1.06
N GLU A 121 4.95 3.87 -1.95
CA GLU A 121 3.58 4.26 -1.61
C GLU A 121 2.58 3.14 -1.91
N ASN A 122 1.41 3.18 -1.27
CA ASN A 122 0.26 2.35 -1.66
C ASN A 122 -0.43 2.93 -2.90
N MET A 123 0.32 3.11 -3.99
CA MET A 123 -0.08 3.72 -5.25
C MET A 123 0.52 2.95 -6.42
N VAL A 124 -0.22 2.86 -7.52
CA VAL A 124 0.34 2.35 -8.78
C VAL A 124 1.28 3.41 -9.36
N ARG A 125 2.53 3.02 -9.62
CA ARG A 125 3.58 3.90 -10.18
C ARG A 125 3.73 5.23 -9.42
N GLY A 126 3.82 5.13 -8.09
CA GLY A 126 3.95 6.31 -7.22
C GLY A 126 5.17 7.18 -7.57
N THR A 127 6.27 6.56 -8.01
CA THR A 127 7.49 7.29 -8.36
C THR A 127 7.35 8.03 -9.68
N SER A 128 6.66 7.45 -10.66
CA SER A 128 6.31 8.15 -11.90
C SER A 128 5.43 9.39 -11.62
N GLN A 129 4.50 9.30 -10.66
CA GLN A 129 3.68 10.46 -10.24
C GLN A 129 4.55 11.51 -9.52
N LEU A 130 5.46 11.09 -8.65
CA LEU A 130 6.44 12.01 -8.04
C LEU A 130 7.31 12.68 -9.12
N LYS A 131 7.78 11.93 -10.14
CA LYS A 131 8.55 12.47 -11.28
C LYS A 131 7.79 13.61 -11.96
N GLN A 132 6.49 13.44 -12.22
CA GLN A 132 5.67 14.49 -12.85
C GLN A 132 5.63 15.76 -11.98
N HIS A 133 5.43 15.63 -10.67
CA HIS A 133 5.44 16.78 -9.77
C HIS A 133 6.81 17.45 -9.68
N VAL A 134 7.89 16.66 -9.66
CA VAL A 134 9.27 17.17 -9.60
C VAL A 134 9.61 17.92 -10.90
N PHE A 135 9.29 17.36 -12.07
CA PHE A 135 9.54 18.02 -13.36
C PHE A 135 8.72 19.29 -13.55
N ALA A 136 7.50 19.35 -13.01
CA ALA A 136 6.70 20.57 -12.99
C ALA A 136 7.32 21.69 -12.12
N ALA A 137 8.13 21.32 -11.13
CA ALA A 137 8.83 22.26 -10.25
C ALA A 137 10.29 22.54 -10.67
N LEU A 138 10.84 21.77 -11.62
CA LEU A 138 12.21 21.93 -12.12
C LEU A 138 12.30 23.04 -13.17
N PRO A 139 13.33 23.90 -13.12
CA PRO A 139 13.66 24.77 -14.25
C PRO A 139 13.91 23.95 -15.52
N GLU A 140 13.46 24.43 -16.67
CA GLU A 140 13.61 23.73 -17.96
C GLU A 140 15.08 23.41 -18.27
N SER A 141 16.00 24.30 -17.91
CA SER A 141 17.46 24.12 -18.06
C SER A 141 18.04 22.92 -17.31
N GLU A 142 17.34 22.42 -16.29
CA GLU A 142 17.79 21.33 -15.41
C GLU A 142 17.24 19.96 -15.83
N GLN A 143 16.15 19.95 -16.60
CA GLN A 143 15.41 18.72 -16.91
C GLN A 143 16.24 17.69 -17.67
N ALA A 144 17.02 18.12 -18.67
CA ALA A 144 17.87 17.22 -19.46
C ALA A 144 18.95 16.55 -18.59
N TRP A 145 19.54 17.31 -17.66
CA TRP A 145 20.53 16.77 -16.74
C TRP A 145 19.90 15.76 -15.78
N VAL A 146 18.73 16.08 -15.22
CA VAL A 146 17.98 15.17 -14.33
C VAL A 146 17.61 13.88 -15.03
N GLU A 147 17.09 13.94 -16.26
CA GLU A 147 16.71 12.75 -17.04
C GLU A 147 17.91 11.83 -17.30
N GLN A 148 19.11 12.40 -17.44
CA GLN A 148 20.34 11.64 -17.66
C GLN A 148 20.86 10.98 -16.37
N HIS A 149 20.84 11.67 -15.23
CA HIS A 149 21.56 11.28 -14.02
C HIS A 149 20.68 10.70 -12.89
N VAL A 150 19.37 10.90 -12.94
CA VAL A 150 18.44 10.51 -11.87
C VAL A 150 17.48 9.43 -12.35
N GLY A 151 17.43 8.32 -11.62
CA GLY A 151 16.44 7.27 -11.81
C GLY A 151 15.19 7.56 -10.99
N PHE A 152 14.02 7.54 -11.62
CA PHE A 152 12.73 7.56 -10.94
C PHE A 152 12.15 6.15 -11.04
N VAL A 153 12.41 5.34 -10.02
CA VAL A 153 12.13 3.90 -10.01
C VAL A 153 10.81 3.63 -9.29
N ASP A 154 9.82 3.16 -10.04
CA ASP A 154 8.54 2.70 -9.50
C ASP A 154 8.74 1.46 -8.62
N SER A 155 7.87 1.32 -7.61
CA SER A 155 7.91 0.18 -6.69
C SER A 155 6.52 -0.38 -6.39
N ALA A 156 6.50 -1.62 -5.92
CA ALA A 156 5.38 -2.29 -5.28
C ALA A 156 5.83 -2.72 -3.89
N VAL A 157 5.14 -2.22 -2.86
CA VAL A 157 5.49 -2.47 -1.47
C VAL A 157 4.32 -3.12 -0.73
N ASP A 158 4.62 -4.16 0.05
CA ASP A 158 3.63 -4.88 0.86
C ASP A 158 4.21 -5.26 2.22
N ARG A 159 3.68 -4.63 3.27
CA ARG A 159 3.88 -4.99 4.66
C ARG A 159 2.70 -4.48 5.47
N ILE A 160 2.08 -5.34 6.26
CA ILE A 160 1.05 -4.96 7.22
C ILE A 160 1.75 -4.35 8.43
N VAL A 161 1.41 -3.08 8.66
CA VAL A 161 1.91 -2.27 9.76
C VAL A 161 0.71 -1.58 10.40
N PRO A 162 0.11 -2.17 11.45
CA PRO A 162 -1.03 -1.57 12.13
C PRO A 162 -0.62 -0.27 12.83
N PRO A 163 -1.61 0.51 13.32
CA PRO A 163 -1.36 1.59 14.26
C PRO A 163 -0.57 1.06 15.48
N SER A 164 0.18 1.95 16.13
CA SER A 164 0.86 1.60 17.37
C SER A 164 -0.18 1.21 18.44
N GLU A 165 0.18 0.24 19.30
CA GLU A 165 -0.70 -0.19 20.39
C GLU A 165 -1.11 0.98 21.28
N ALA A 166 -2.41 1.00 21.64
CA ALA A 166 -2.95 2.01 22.54
C ALA A 166 -2.20 1.95 23.89
N GLY A 167 -1.62 3.08 24.30
CA GLY A 167 -0.83 3.18 25.53
C GLY A 167 0.67 2.91 25.36
N SER A 168 1.17 2.65 24.15
CA SER A 168 2.62 2.63 23.91
C SER A 168 3.24 3.98 24.29
N THR A 169 4.23 3.96 25.18
CA THR A 169 4.96 5.16 25.63
C THR A 169 6.14 5.49 24.73
N ASP A 170 6.58 4.55 23.88
CA ASP A 170 7.69 4.78 22.98
C ASP A 170 7.19 5.21 21.60
N ILE A 171 7.37 6.50 21.30
CA ILE A 171 6.95 7.10 20.02
C ILE A 171 7.74 6.57 18.81
N LEU A 172 8.91 5.96 19.03
CA LEU A 172 9.71 5.39 17.94
C LEU A 172 9.38 3.92 17.68
N ALA A 173 8.84 3.21 18.66
CA ALA A 173 8.49 1.80 18.54
C ALA A 173 7.46 1.59 17.43
N VAL A 174 7.62 0.51 16.69
CA VAL A 174 6.71 0.12 15.60
C VAL A 174 6.58 -1.40 15.57
N THR A 175 5.35 -1.88 15.43
CA THR A 175 5.04 -3.30 15.26
C THR A 175 4.71 -3.58 13.81
N VAL A 176 5.34 -4.60 13.24
CA VAL A 176 5.21 -4.98 11.83
C VAL A 176 5.08 -6.49 11.70
N GLU A 177 4.39 -6.94 10.66
CA GLU A 177 4.39 -8.35 10.35
C GLU A 177 5.78 -8.86 9.89
N THR A 178 6.01 -10.17 10.01
CA THR A 178 7.24 -10.83 9.55
C THR A 178 7.40 -10.76 8.03
N PHE A 179 6.30 -10.90 7.29
CA PHE A 179 6.31 -10.79 5.84
C PHE A 179 6.60 -9.35 5.39
N SER A 180 7.41 -9.20 4.36
CA SER A 180 7.56 -7.94 3.65
C SER A 180 7.97 -8.22 2.21
N GLU A 181 7.45 -7.43 1.26
CA GLU A 181 7.80 -7.52 -0.15
C GLU A 181 8.05 -6.10 -0.68
N TRP A 182 9.27 -5.83 -1.16
CA TRP A 182 9.63 -4.57 -1.81
C TRP A 182 10.18 -4.88 -3.20
N ILE A 183 9.37 -4.67 -4.22
CA ILE A 183 9.73 -4.96 -5.61
C ILE A 183 9.89 -3.63 -6.34
N VAL A 184 10.96 -3.50 -7.13
CA VAL A 184 11.30 -2.28 -7.88
C VAL A 184 11.51 -2.59 -9.36
N ASP A 185 11.17 -1.62 -10.23
CA ASP A 185 11.41 -1.74 -11.67
C ASP A 185 12.91 -1.61 -11.97
N GLY A 186 13.55 -2.74 -12.27
CA GLY A 186 14.98 -2.83 -12.56
C GLY A 186 15.39 -2.02 -13.80
N THR A 187 14.45 -1.75 -14.71
CA THR A 187 14.74 -1.04 -15.97
C THR A 187 14.84 0.48 -15.80
N GLN A 188 14.37 1.02 -14.68
CA GLN A 188 14.30 2.46 -14.42
C GLN A 188 15.50 3.00 -13.62
N PHE A 189 16.40 2.13 -13.15
CA PHE A 189 17.58 2.54 -12.40
C PHE A 189 18.60 3.28 -13.27
N LYS A 190 19.27 4.26 -12.67
CA LYS A 190 20.52 4.83 -13.19
C LYS A 190 21.70 4.22 -12.44
N GLY A 191 22.71 3.79 -13.20
CA GLY A 191 23.87 3.09 -12.65
C GLY A 191 23.53 1.67 -12.17
N GLN A 192 24.41 1.11 -11.33
CA GLN A 192 24.18 -0.21 -10.75
C GLN A 192 23.12 -0.12 -9.64
N PRO A 193 22.03 -0.92 -9.68
CA PRO A 193 21.07 -0.96 -8.59
C PRO A 193 21.72 -1.41 -7.27
N PRO A 194 21.36 -0.80 -6.12
CA PRO A 194 21.93 -1.18 -4.84
C PRO A 194 21.46 -2.57 -4.40
N GLN A 195 22.35 -3.33 -3.75
CA GLN A 195 22.01 -4.61 -3.15
C GLN A 195 21.43 -4.37 -1.75
N ILE A 196 20.10 -4.36 -1.64
CA ILE A 196 19.38 -4.21 -0.38
C ILE A 196 18.64 -5.52 -0.12
N ALA A 197 18.95 -6.20 0.98
CA ALA A 197 18.26 -7.43 1.35
C ALA A 197 16.76 -7.14 1.56
N GLY A 198 15.88 -7.94 0.94
CA GLY A 198 14.43 -7.73 0.94
C GLY A 198 13.90 -6.79 -0.16
N MET A 199 14.78 -6.19 -0.97
CA MET A 199 14.41 -5.48 -2.21
C MET A 199 14.69 -6.37 -3.42
N GLU A 200 13.66 -6.61 -4.24
CA GLU A 200 13.74 -7.45 -5.44
C GLU A 200 13.57 -6.62 -6.71
N LEU A 201 14.35 -6.91 -7.75
CA LEU A 201 14.25 -6.26 -9.05
C LEU A 201 13.38 -7.08 -10.00
N THR A 202 12.61 -6.38 -10.83
CA THR A 202 11.81 -6.99 -11.89
C THR A 202 11.79 -6.11 -13.13
N ASP A 203 11.58 -6.72 -14.30
CA ASP A 203 11.28 -6.03 -15.55
C ASP A 203 9.77 -5.91 -15.82
N ASN A 204 8.93 -6.48 -14.94
CA ASN A 204 7.48 -6.51 -15.08
C ASN A 204 6.78 -6.13 -13.75
N LEU A 205 7.07 -4.92 -13.26
CA LEU A 205 6.54 -4.44 -11.98
C LEU A 205 5.01 -4.47 -11.91
N MET A 206 4.34 -4.18 -13.03
CA MET A 206 2.87 -4.13 -13.08
C MET A 206 2.22 -5.47 -12.73
N ALA A 207 2.84 -6.59 -13.09
CA ALA A 207 2.35 -7.92 -12.70
C ALA A 207 2.31 -8.09 -11.18
N PHE A 208 3.33 -7.59 -10.47
CA PHE A 208 3.42 -7.67 -9.01
C PHE A 208 2.48 -6.68 -8.32
N VAL A 209 2.33 -5.47 -8.88
CA VAL A 209 1.34 -4.49 -8.42
C VAL A 209 -0.07 -5.08 -8.48
N GLU A 210 -0.45 -5.66 -9.63
CA GLU A 210 -1.76 -6.29 -9.77
C GLU A 210 -1.89 -7.54 -8.91
N ARG A 211 -0.84 -8.36 -8.77
CA ARG A 211 -0.87 -9.53 -7.88
C ARG A 211 -1.19 -9.14 -6.44
N LYS A 212 -0.53 -8.12 -5.91
CA LYS A 212 -0.80 -7.60 -4.56
C LYS A 212 -2.21 -7.02 -4.46
N LEU A 213 -2.65 -6.26 -5.47
CA LEU A 213 -4.00 -5.67 -5.49
C LEU A 213 -5.11 -6.73 -5.53
N PHE A 214 -4.96 -7.76 -6.35
CA PHE A 214 -5.99 -8.77 -6.61
C PHE A 214 -6.00 -9.88 -5.56
N THR A 215 -4.91 -10.04 -4.81
CA THR A 215 -4.82 -11.11 -3.80
C THR A 215 -4.89 -10.50 -2.40
N LEU A 216 -3.85 -9.78 -1.97
CA LEU A 216 -3.79 -9.21 -0.63
C LEU A 216 -4.89 -8.16 -0.41
N ASN A 217 -4.97 -7.13 -1.25
CA ASN A 217 -5.95 -6.07 -1.02
C ASN A 217 -7.40 -6.58 -1.15
N THR A 218 -7.70 -7.43 -2.15
CA THR A 218 -9.01 -8.06 -2.35
C THR A 218 -9.39 -8.91 -1.13
N GLY A 219 -8.54 -9.87 -0.75
CA GLY A 219 -8.80 -10.74 0.39
C GLY A 219 -8.97 -9.96 1.70
N HIS A 220 -8.12 -8.97 1.94
CA HIS A 220 -8.15 -8.17 3.17
C HIS A 220 -9.43 -7.33 3.29
N ALA A 221 -9.88 -6.73 2.17
CA ALA A 221 -11.13 -5.97 2.15
C ALA A 221 -12.36 -6.86 2.33
N ILE A 222 -12.42 -8.01 1.64
CA ILE A 222 -13.54 -8.95 1.79
C ILE A 222 -13.59 -9.51 3.21
N THR A 223 -12.44 -9.84 3.81
CA THR A 223 -12.35 -10.26 5.21
C THR A 223 -12.93 -9.21 6.15
N ALA A 224 -12.58 -7.93 5.95
CA ALA A 224 -13.10 -6.84 6.77
C ALA A 224 -14.62 -6.66 6.64
N TYR A 225 -15.15 -6.67 5.42
CA TYR A 225 -16.57 -6.45 5.18
C TYR A 225 -17.44 -7.60 5.69
N LEU A 226 -17.05 -8.85 5.41
CA LEU A 226 -17.75 -10.01 5.96
C LEU A 226 -17.57 -10.13 7.47
N GLY A 227 -16.38 -9.78 7.97
CA GLY A 227 -16.07 -9.74 9.40
C GLY A 227 -17.00 -8.80 10.16
N GLN A 228 -17.15 -7.55 9.67
CA GLN A 228 -18.08 -6.59 10.28
C GLN A 228 -19.52 -7.11 10.26
N LEU A 229 -19.98 -7.71 9.16
CA LEU A 229 -21.33 -8.29 9.06
C LEU A 229 -21.55 -9.43 10.04
N ALA A 230 -20.53 -10.22 10.33
CA ALA A 230 -20.58 -11.33 11.29
C ALA A 230 -20.31 -10.89 12.74
N GLY A 231 -20.08 -9.59 13.00
CA GLY A 231 -19.81 -9.06 14.34
C GLY A 231 -18.38 -9.29 14.84
N HIS A 232 -17.45 -9.66 13.95
CA HIS A 232 -16.03 -9.82 14.28
C HIS A 232 -15.34 -8.46 14.39
N GLN A 233 -14.48 -8.28 15.39
CA GLN A 233 -13.78 -7.02 15.63
C GLN A 233 -12.50 -6.91 14.80
N THR A 234 -11.74 -7.99 14.69
CA THR A 234 -10.44 -8.01 14.01
C THR A 234 -10.44 -8.86 12.74
N ILE A 235 -9.48 -8.59 11.86
CA ILE A 235 -9.23 -9.41 10.66
C ILE A 235 -8.93 -10.85 11.02
N ARG A 236 -8.22 -11.08 12.13
CA ARG A 236 -7.93 -12.43 12.61
C ARG A 236 -9.21 -13.16 13.00
N ASP A 237 -10.07 -12.54 13.80
CA ASP A 237 -11.34 -13.16 14.21
C ASP A 237 -12.20 -13.48 12.99
N ALA A 238 -12.27 -12.55 12.04
CA ALA A 238 -13.00 -12.73 10.80
C ALA A 238 -12.43 -13.86 9.92
N ILE A 239 -11.11 -13.94 9.71
CA ILE A 239 -10.55 -14.98 8.83
C ILE A 239 -10.52 -16.38 9.46
N LEU A 240 -10.66 -16.47 10.79
CA LEU A 240 -10.81 -17.72 11.53
C LEU A 240 -12.24 -18.29 11.46
N ASP A 241 -13.23 -17.47 11.09
CA ASP A 241 -14.57 -17.94 10.77
C ASP A 241 -14.55 -18.74 9.45
N PRO A 242 -14.92 -20.03 9.46
CA PRO A 242 -14.89 -20.87 8.26
C PRO A 242 -15.72 -20.32 7.09
N ALA A 243 -16.85 -19.66 7.36
CA ALA A 243 -17.72 -19.12 6.31
C ALA A 243 -17.07 -17.91 5.63
N VAL A 244 -16.49 -17.00 6.43
CA VAL A 244 -15.73 -15.85 5.90
C VAL A 244 -14.50 -16.33 5.14
N ARG A 245 -13.73 -17.26 5.71
CA ARG A 245 -12.52 -17.82 5.08
C ARG A 245 -12.80 -18.43 3.72
N GLN A 246 -13.89 -19.18 3.60
CA GLN A 246 -14.27 -19.83 2.35
C GLN A 246 -14.49 -18.80 1.23
N THR A 247 -15.26 -17.73 1.50
CA THR A 247 -15.49 -16.67 0.52
C THR A 247 -14.22 -15.89 0.22
N VAL A 248 -13.42 -15.57 1.23
CA VAL A 248 -12.16 -14.83 1.06
C VAL A 248 -11.17 -15.60 0.20
N LYS A 249 -10.97 -16.90 0.49
CA LYS A 249 -10.10 -17.77 -0.32
C LYS A 249 -10.63 -17.90 -1.74
N GLY A 250 -11.92 -18.16 -1.92
CA GLY A 250 -12.54 -18.27 -3.24
C GLY A 250 -12.40 -16.99 -4.08
N ALA A 251 -12.57 -15.81 -3.47
CA ALA A 251 -12.41 -14.54 -4.18
C ALA A 251 -10.95 -14.30 -4.62
N MET A 252 -9.96 -14.71 -3.82
CA MET A 252 -8.55 -14.66 -4.19
C MET A 252 -8.18 -15.69 -5.27
N GLU A 253 -8.85 -16.84 -5.31
CA GLU A 253 -8.69 -17.83 -6.38
C GLU A 253 -9.30 -17.34 -7.70
N GLU A 254 -10.48 -16.72 -7.65
CA GLU A 254 -11.15 -16.10 -8.80
C GLU A 254 -10.30 -14.96 -9.41
N SER A 255 -9.83 -14.04 -8.57
CA SER A 255 -8.93 -12.97 -9.02
C SER A 255 -7.56 -13.50 -9.43
N GLY A 256 -7.07 -14.56 -8.80
CA GLY A 256 -5.83 -15.25 -9.13
C GLY A 256 -5.84 -15.88 -10.51
N ALA A 257 -6.97 -16.45 -10.93
CA ALA A 257 -7.14 -16.99 -12.27
C ALA A 257 -7.01 -15.89 -13.35
N VAL A 258 -7.46 -14.67 -13.07
CA VAL A 258 -7.24 -13.49 -13.93
C VAL A 258 -5.74 -13.19 -14.05
N LEU A 259 -5.03 -13.15 -12.91
CA LEU A 259 -3.59 -12.86 -12.88
C LEU A 259 -2.77 -13.91 -13.64
N ILE A 260 -3.11 -15.19 -13.49
CA ILE A 260 -2.45 -16.30 -14.20
C ILE A 260 -2.62 -16.14 -15.71
N LYS A 261 -3.84 -15.83 -16.20
CA LYS A 261 -4.06 -15.59 -17.64
C LYS A 261 -3.36 -14.33 -18.15
N ARG A 262 -3.41 -13.23 -17.39
CA ARG A 262 -2.91 -11.91 -17.82
C ARG A 262 -1.38 -11.81 -17.79
N TYR A 263 -0.74 -12.42 -16.80
CA TYR A 263 0.68 -12.26 -16.53
C TYR A 263 1.48 -13.56 -16.56
N ALA A 264 0.85 -14.69 -16.89
CA ALA A 264 1.47 -16.01 -16.92
C ALA A 264 2.17 -16.38 -15.60
N PHE A 265 1.59 -15.97 -14.46
CA PHE A 265 2.07 -16.45 -13.16
C PHE A 265 1.92 -17.98 -13.07
N ASP A 266 2.90 -18.62 -12.46
CA ASP A 266 2.84 -20.05 -12.16
C ASP A 266 1.66 -20.34 -11.20
N PRO A 267 0.72 -21.23 -11.57
CA PRO A 267 -0.46 -21.49 -10.75
C PRO A 267 -0.15 -22.04 -9.35
N GLN A 268 0.86 -22.89 -9.20
CA GLN A 268 1.21 -23.48 -7.91
C GLN A 268 1.86 -22.45 -7.00
N LYS A 269 2.75 -21.61 -7.54
CA LYS A 269 3.34 -20.49 -6.79
C LYS A 269 2.26 -19.47 -6.39
N HIS A 270 1.27 -19.24 -7.24
CA HIS A 270 0.18 -18.33 -6.91
C HIS A 270 -0.74 -18.90 -5.82
N ALA A 271 -1.08 -20.19 -5.87
CA ALA A 271 -1.81 -20.86 -4.79
C ALA A 271 -1.06 -20.77 -3.45
N ALA A 272 0.26 -21.03 -3.45
CA ALA A 272 1.08 -20.86 -2.26
C ALA A 272 1.13 -19.40 -1.76
N TYR A 273 1.06 -18.43 -2.67
CA TYR A 273 0.97 -17.01 -2.31
C TYR A 273 -0.38 -16.66 -1.65
N ILE A 274 -1.48 -17.24 -2.13
CA ILE A 274 -2.81 -17.12 -1.50
C ILE A 274 -2.77 -17.70 -0.08
N ASP A 275 -2.24 -18.91 0.10
CA ASP A 275 -2.16 -19.53 1.43
C ASP A 275 -1.26 -18.72 2.38
N LYS A 276 -0.16 -18.13 1.87
CA LYS A 276 0.66 -17.19 2.64
C LYS A 276 -0.10 -15.93 3.04
N ILE A 277 -0.99 -15.41 2.19
CA ILE A 277 -1.83 -14.25 2.53
C ILE A 277 -2.84 -14.61 3.62
N LEU A 278 -3.47 -15.79 3.53
CA LEU A 278 -4.39 -16.26 4.57
C LEU A 278 -3.67 -16.39 5.92
N SER A 279 -2.46 -16.96 5.96
CA SER A 279 -1.68 -17.07 7.20
C SER A 279 -1.27 -15.70 7.77
N ARG A 280 -1.11 -14.67 6.91
CA ARG A 280 -0.86 -13.29 7.36
C ARG A 280 -2.08 -12.69 8.05
N PHE A 281 -3.28 -12.94 7.52
CA PHE A 281 -4.53 -12.51 8.16
C PHE A 281 -4.76 -13.21 9.50
N GLU A 282 -4.24 -14.42 9.66
CA GLU A 282 -4.30 -15.18 10.91
C GLU A 282 -3.29 -14.71 11.97
N ASN A 283 -2.47 -13.68 11.75
CA ASN A 283 -1.40 -13.32 12.70
C ASN A 283 -1.95 -12.95 14.10
N PRO A 284 -1.63 -13.70 15.18
CA PRO A 284 -2.18 -13.49 16.53
C PRO A 284 -1.75 -12.17 17.18
N TYR A 285 -0.66 -11.58 16.69
CA TYR A 285 -0.05 -10.39 17.27
C TYR A 285 -0.49 -9.10 16.58
N LEU A 286 -1.26 -9.19 15.51
CA LEU A 286 -1.78 -8.03 14.79
C LEU A 286 -3.26 -7.85 15.14
N HIS A 287 -3.54 -6.89 16.01
CA HIS A 287 -4.89 -6.41 16.30
C HIS A 287 -5.32 -5.43 15.22
N ASP A 288 -5.61 -5.97 14.03
CA ASP A 288 -6.03 -5.16 12.88
C ASP A 288 -7.56 -5.11 12.79
N ASP A 289 -8.16 -3.97 13.12
CA ASP A 289 -9.62 -3.81 13.19
C ASP A 289 -10.28 -3.90 11.81
N VAL A 290 -11.42 -4.60 11.73
CA VAL A 290 -12.23 -4.66 10.51
C VAL A 290 -12.71 -3.28 10.08
N GLU A 291 -12.94 -2.35 11.03
CA GLU A 291 -13.34 -0.97 10.70
C GLU A 291 -12.18 -0.21 10.04
N ARG A 292 -10.96 -0.34 10.59
CA ARG A 292 -9.76 0.27 10.01
C ARG A 292 -9.48 -0.26 8.62
N VAL A 293 -9.59 -1.56 8.43
CA VAL A 293 -9.33 -2.22 7.15
C VAL A 293 -10.47 -1.98 6.18
N GLY A 294 -11.72 -1.86 6.64
CA GLY A 294 -12.94 -1.68 5.85
C GLY A 294 -13.16 -0.25 5.33
N ARG A 295 -12.61 0.77 6.01
CA ARG A 295 -12.75 2.20 5.66
C ARG A 295 -12.55 2.56 4.18
N GLN A 296 -13.16 3.66 3.75
CA GLN A 296 -13.18 4.18 2.38
C GLN A 296 -13.79 3.18 1.38
N PRO A 297 -15.03 2.72 1.59
CA PRO A 297 -15.68 1.74 0.72
C PRO A 297 -15.88 2.27 -0.71
N LEU A 298 -16.19 3.56 -0.91
CA LEU A 298 -16.39 4.12 -2.25
C LEU A 298 -15.13 4.00 -3.11
N ARG A 299 -13.96 4.32 -2.54
CA ARG A 299 -12.68 4.12 -3.24
C ARG A 299 -12.45 2.64 -3.60
N LYS A 300 -12.74 1.72 -2.68
CA LYS A 300 -12.50 0.28 -2.90
C LYS A 300 -13.50 -0.39 -3.84
N LEU A 301 -14.69 0.20 -3.96
CA LEU A 301 -15.72 -0.14 -4.94
C LEU A 301 -15.53 0.56 -6.28
N SER A 302 -14.50 1.39 -6.46
CA SER A 302 -14.24 2.06 -7.74
C SER A 302 -13.70 1.09 -8.80
N ALA A 303 -13.92 1.42 -10.08
CA ALA A 303 -13.60 0.59 -11.25
C ALA A 303 -12.18 0.00 -11.25
N GLY A 304 -11.19 0.79 -10.83
CA GLY A 304 -9.77 0.43 -10.88
C GLY A 304 -9.20 -0.23 -9.63
N ASP A 305 -10.00 -0.41 -8.57
CA ASP A 305 -9.52 -0.90 -7.27
C ASP A 305 -9.84 -2.40 -7.06
N ARG A 306 -9.57 -2.89 -5.86
CA ARG A 306 -9.44 -4.29 -5.44
C ARG A 306 -10.67 -5.18 -5.56
N LEU A 307 -11.84 -4.65 -5.90
CA LEU A 307 -13.08 -5.44 -6.04
C LEU A 307 -13.56 -5.46 -7.49
N ILE A 308 -13.72 -4.28 -8.09
CA ILE A 308 -14.27 -4.16 -9.44
C ILE A 308 -13.23 -4.52 -10.52
N LYS A 309 -11.95 -4.17 -10.33
CA LYS A 309 -10.93 -4.48 -11.33
C LYS A 309 -10.71 -6.00 -11.49
N PRO A 310 -10.65 -6.81 -10.42
CA PRO A 310 -10.69 -8.27 -10.53
C PRO A 310 -11.95 -8.79 -11.21
N LEU A 311 -13.13 -8.28 -10.83
CA LEU A 311 -14.41 -8.67 -11.43
C LEU A 311 -14.45 -8.40 -12.94
N LEU A 312 -13.98 -7.24 -13.39
CA LEU A 312 -13.85 -6.94 -14.81
C LEU A 312 -12.92 -7.92 -15.51
N GLY A 313 -11.83 -8.34 -14.85
CA GLY A 313 -10.92 -9.36 -15.36
C GLY A 313 -11.56 -10.75 -15.46
N THR A 314 -12.44 -11.12 -14.53
CA THR A 314 -13.17 -12.39 -14.64
C THR A 314 -14.16 -12.36 -15.81
N LEU A 315 -14.81 -11.22 -16.06
CA LEU A 315 -15.68 -11.05 -17.23
C LEU A 315 -14.88 -11.09 -18.54
N GLU A 316 -13.72 -10.42 -18.59
CA GLU A 316 -12.80 -10.42 -19.74
C GLU A 316 -12.41 -11.84 -20.16
N TYR A 317 -12.10 -12.70 -19.18
CA TYR A 317 -11.61 -14.05 -19.41
C TYR A 317 -12.66 -15.17 -19.24
N GLN A 318 -13.93 -14.80 -19.05
CA GLN A 318 -15.05 -15.74 -18.84
C GLN A 318 -14.76 -16.73 -17.68
N LEU A 319 -14.29 -16.18 -16.55
CA LEU A 319 -13.95 -16.91 -15.34
C LEU A 319 -15.04 -16.76 -14.27
N PRO A 320 -15.13 -17.69 -13.29
CA PRO A 320 -16.03 -17.56 -12.14
C PRO A 320 -15.75 -16.31 -11.31
N HIS A 321 -16.78 -15.75 -10.67
CA HIS A 321 -16.70 -14.52 -9.88
C HIS A 321 -17.73 -14.43 -8.73
N ASN A 322 -18.22 -15.57 -8.25
CA ASN A 322 -19.29 -15.60 -7.26
C ASN A 322 -18.83 -15.04 -5.90
N ASN A 323 -17.58 -15.33 -5.52
CA ASN A 323 -17.03 -14.87 -4.25
C ASN A 323 -16.65 -13.38 -4.31
N LEU A 324 -16.15 -12.90 -5.45
CA LEU A 324 -15.96 -11.47 -5.71
C LEU A 324 -17.29 -10.70 -5.61
N VAL A 325 -18.36 -11.22 -6.24
CA VAL A 325 -19.71 -10.64 -6.13
C VAL A 325 -20.18 -10.59 -4.68
N THR A 326 -19.95 -11.65 -3.90
CA THR A 326 -20.26 -11.68 -2.46
C THR A 326 -19.48 -10.62 -1.70
N GLY A 327 -18.18 -10.46 -1.99
CA GLY A 327 -17.34 -9.42 -1.43
C GLY A 327 -17.80 -7.99 -1.76
N ILE A 328 -18.28 -7.76 -2.98
CA ILE A 328 -18.85 -6.47 -3.42
C ILE A 328 -20.15 -6.17 -2.67
N ALA A 329 -21.05 -7.15 -2.54
CA ALA A 329 -22.27 -7.01 -1.77
C ALA A 329 -21.99 -6.73 -0.28
N ALA A 330 -20.98 -7.40 0.29
CA ALA A 330 -20.52 -7.13 1.66
C ALA A 330 -19.97 -5.70 1.79
N ALA A 331 -19.19 -5.22 0.83
CA ALA A 331 -18.68 -3.84 0.79
C ALA A 331 -19.82 -2.80 0.72
N MET A 332 -20.87 -3.06 -0.05
CA MET A 332 -22.08 -2.22 -0.09
C MET A 332 -22.82 -2.20 1.26
N SER A 333 -22.71 -3.27 2.04
CA SER A 333 -23.34 -3.42 3.35
C SER A 333 -22.53 -2.79 4.49
N TYR A 334 -21.30 -2.35 4.23
CA TYR A 334 -20.41 -1.77 5.23
C TYR A 334 -20.97 -0.48 5.84
N ARG A 335 -20.81 -0.32 7.16
CA ARG A 335 -21.24 0.87 7.91
C ARG A 335 -20.13 1.33 8.86
N SER A 336 -19.94 2.64 8.98
CA SER A 336 -19.09 3.24 10.02
C SER A 336 -19.47 4.70 10.18
N GLU A 337 -19.70 5.13 11.42
CA GLU A 337 -19.99 6.54 11.74
C GLU A 337 -18.74 7.41 11.65
N GLN A 338 -17.54 6.82 11.68
CA GLN A 338 -16.27 7.53 11.66
C GLN A 338 -15.71 7.71 10.24
N ASP A 339 -16.32 7.07 9.24
CA ASP A 339 -15.85 7.08 7.85
C ASP A 339 -16.82 7.86 6.94
N PRO A 340 -16.43 9.06 6.47
CA PRO A 340 -17.26 9.86 5.57
C PRO A 340 -17.71 9.13 4.30
N GLN A 341 -16.88 8.24 3.74
CA GLN A 341 -17.26 7.47 2.55
C GLN A 341 -18.28 6.38 2.87
N ALA A 342 -18.28 5.83 4.09
CA ALA A 342 -19.30 4.89 4.52
C ALA A 342 -20.65 5.59 4.74
N GLN A 343 -20.64 6.80 5.29
CA GLN A 343 -21.84 7.64 5.41
C GLN A 343 -22.40 8.00 4.03
N GLU A 344 -21.55 8.47 3.12
CA GLU A 344 -21.94 8.78 1.74
C GLU A 344 -22.50 7.55 1.01
N LEU A 345 -21.92 6.36 1.21
CA LEU A 345 -22.45 5.11 0.66
C LEU A 345 -23.89 4.84 1.14
N VAL A 346 -24.18 5.06 2.43
CA VAL A 346 -25.54 4.91 2.99
C VAL A 346 -26.51 5.89 2.34
N GLU A 347 -26.13 7.16 2.22
CA GLU A 347 -26.95 8.18 1.57
C GLU A 347 -27.26 7.84 0.11
N LEU A 348 -26.24 7.37 -0.64
CA LEU A 348 -26.42 6.93 -2.01
C LEU A 348 -27.37 5.74 -2.12
N LEU A 349 -27.21 4.73 -1.26
CA LEU A 349 -28.08 3.54 -1.24
C LEU A 349 -29.53 3.92 -0.95
N ALA A 350 -29.78 4.84 0.01
CA ALA A 350 -31.11 5.31 0.34
C ALA A 350 -31.74 6.15 -0.79
N LYS A 351 -30.94 6.98 -1.47
CA LYS A 351 -31.43 7.90 -2.50
C LYS A 351 -31.65 7.23 -3.86
N LEU A 352 -30.75 6.35 -4.27
CA LEU A 352 -30.70 5.80 -5.63
C LEU A 352 -31.11 4.33 -5.69
N GLY A 353 -31.09 3.63 -4.56
CA GLY A 353 -31.22 2.18 -4.51
C GLY A 353 -29.93 1.44 -4.91
N PRO A 354 -29.79 0.16 -4.52
CA PRO A 354 -28.51 -0.56 -4.61
C PRO A 354 -27.97 -0.70 -6.03
N LYS A 355 -28.84 -0.88 -7.03
CA LYS A 355 -28.47 -1.02 -8.45
C LYS A 355 -27.80 0.24 -8.99
N ALA A 356 -28.45 1.39 -8.84
CA ALA A 356 -27.93 2.66 -9.34
C ALA A 356 -26.69 3.13 -8.55
N THR A 357 -26.66 2.90 -7.23
CA THR A 357 -25.48 3.18 -6.40
C THR A 357 -24.26 2.38 -6.84
N LEU A 358 -24.40 1.06 -7.02
CA LEU A 358 -23.28 0.22 -7.46
C LEU A 358 -22.78 0.66 -8.84
N ALA A 359 -23.68 0.88 -9.80
CA ALA A 359 -23.31 1.36 -11.13
C ALA A 359 -22.56 2.70 -11.09
N GLN A 360 -23.04 3.66 -10.30
CA GLN A 360 -22.41 4.98 -10.16
C GLN A 360 -21.00 4.91 -9.58
N ILE A 361 -20.77 4.09 -8.54
CA ILE A 361 -19.47 4.00 -7.86
C ILE A 361 -18.48 3.16 -8.66
N SER A 362 -18.94 2.01 -9.17
CA SER A 362 -18.09 1.03 -9.84
C SER A 362 -17.82 1.35 -11.31
N GLY A 363 -18.66 2.17 -11.94
CA GLY A 363 -18.64 2.38 -13.39
C GLY A 363 -19.17 1.19 -14.20
N LEU A 364 -19.71 0.16 -13.55
CA LEU A 364 -20.37 -0.96 -14.24
C LEU A 364 -21.69 -0.51 -14.89
N PRO A 365 -22.06 -1.02 -16.07
CA PRO A 365 -23.37 -0.75 -16.65
C PRO A 365 -24.48 -1.23 -15.71
N ALA A 366 -25.44 -0.37 -15.41
CA ALA A 366 -26.50 -0.67 -14.45
C ALA A 366 -27.28 -1.94 -14.81
N ASP A 367 -27.56 -2.16 -16.11
CA ASP A 367 -28.32 -3.32 -16.59
C ASP A 367 -27.45 -4.55 -16.90
N SER A 368 -26.19 -4.56 -16.45
CA SER A 368 -25.34 -5.74 -16.58
C SER A 368 -25.77 -6.84 -15.61
N GLU A 369 -25.65 -8.10 -16.05
CA GLU A 369 -25.99 -9.27 -15.24
C GLU A 369 -25.23 -9.29 -13.90
N VAL A 370 -23.97 -8.86 -13.90
CA VAL A 370 -23.14 -8.85 -12.69
C VAL A 370 -23.61 -7.84 -11.63
N VAL A 371 -24.19 -6.71 -12.07
CA VAL A 371 -24.81 -5.75 -11.15
C VAL A 371 -26.07 -6.35 -10.55
N GLU A 372 -26.92 -7.02 -11.35
CA GLU A 372 -28.11 -7.71 -10.83
C GLU A 372 -27.73 -8.82 -9.84
N GLN A 373 -26.68 -9.60 -10.12
CA GLN A 373 -26.16 -10.63 -9.21
C GLN A 373 -25.69 -10.00 -7.88
N ALA A 374 -24.89 -8.92 -7.93
CA ALA A 374 -24.43 -8.25 -6.72
C ALA A 374 -25.56 -7.63 -5.90
N VAL A 375 -26.57 -7.03 -6.55
CA VAL A 375 -27.75 -6.49 -5.89
C VAL A 375 -28.59 -7.58 -5.25
N SER A 376 -28.76 -8.73 -5.92
CA SER A 376 -29.47 -9.88 -5.37
C SER A 376 -28.79 -10.39 -4.08
N VAL A 377 -27.46 -10.55 -4.10
CA VAL A 377 -26.70 -10.97 -2.92
C VAL A 377 -26.75 -9.91 -1.81
N TYR A 378 -26.65 -8.63 -2.16
CA TYR A 378 -26.80 -7.53 -1.20
C TYR A 378 -28.16 -7.55 -0.50
N ASN A 379 -29.26 -7.67 -1.25
CA ASN A 379 -30.61 -7.71 -0.66
C ASN A 379 -30.77 -8.90 0.29
N ALA A 380 -30.28 -10.09 -0.11
CA ALA A 380 -30.30 -11.26 0.75
C ALA A 380 -29.46 -11.08 2.04
N MET A 381 -28.37 -10.29 2.00
CA MET A 381 -27.63 -9.92 3.21
C MET A 381 -28.42 -8.95 4.09
N GLN A 382 -29.10 -7.95 3.50
CA GLN A 382 -29.91 -7.01 4.27
C GLN A 382 -31.10 -7.68 4.95
N ASP A 383 -31.77 -8.62 4.27
CA ASP A 383 -32.89 -9.38 4.84
C ASP A 383 -32.46 -10.18 6.07
N LYS A 384 -31.24 -10.73 6.06
CA LYS A 384 -30.67 -11.44 7.21
C LYS A 384 -30.27 -10.52 8.37
N LEU A 385 -29.97 -9.26 8.12
CA LEU A 385 -29.65 -8.28 9.17
C LEU A 385 -30.91 -7.70 9.82
N ALA A 386 -32.04 -7.75 9.13
CA ALA A 386 -33.33 -7.30 9.63
C ALA A 386 -34.04 -8.31 10.55
N HIS A 387 -33.50 -9.52 10.68
CA HIS A 387 -34.00 -10.64 11.47
C HIS A 387 -32.93 -11.12 12.46
#